data_AF-A0A151CFQ7-F1
#
_entry.id   AF-A0A151CFQ7-F1
#
_cell.length_a   1.000
_cell.length_b   1.000
_cell.length_c   1.000
_cell.angle_alpha   90.00
_cell.angle_beta   90.00
_cell.angle_gamma   90.00
#
_symmetry.space_group_name_H-M   'P 1'
#
loop_
_entity.id
_entity.type
_entity.pdbx_description
1 polymer ?
#
loop_
_entity_poly.entity_id
_entity_poly.type
_entity_poly.pdbx_seq_one_letter_code
_entity_poly.pdbx_strand_id
1 'polypeptide(L)'
;MQKLLFLILILLAFANAREVEVFSYVPEAKALVSDTEIVAGHMIRLKIRANGDKVLFPEIKEIGGVKVLEEREIIVNRPHYINGVLKKERTIRIYTFAPHHDMTIPSYDVEIDGRIYKTKPIKIKVVPVNAQNTEDNNKFFLHLETDKKSVVVGEPILVTVYLSLKLGTRLSEDPQYTKPVFEGFFSEELGEEKTYIKSDRQVTELKYLLTPHSAGSFSVGPARAKIGVSDRSKLDMFGRSIRTFWVPIASNSVEIEVAKKPRKSDLVGRFTIESSLDAKNVKANKPVNLTVKIAGDGALEDFEFPGFEMDGVTVYSDDAEIRTTVDGNHIKSEYTQKFAFISGHDFTIPARRISAYDTKSKTVKYLEVPSYDVHVEGSQAFVAQKPQRGSAAAGKVHSNLKIPQKSMLDIEGNDNLPEVQSVPWRMIVLAFVAGLLAMYLFQYLLSIKRKRKRSTIREDEALQILYPHTNTSKAVEDMVRMLYAKKNGDKSIEIDRTVLKILIEKYGT
;
A
#
# COMPACT_ATOMS: atom_id res chain seq x y z
N MET A 1 -44.24 50.68 18.35
CA MET A 1 -43.63 50.39 19.66
C MET A 1 -43.73 48.92 20.09
N GLN A 2 -44.86 48.24 19.89
CA GLN A 2 -45.05 46.81 20.26
C GLN A 2 -43.98 45.83 19.71
N LYS A 3 -43.51 46.02 18.47
CA LYS A 3 -42.46 45.16 17.88
C LYS A 3 -41.06 45.38 18.46
N LEU A 4 -40.78 46.59 18.94
CA LEU A 4 -39.50 46.91 19.59
C LEU A 4 -39.48 46.38 21.03
N LEU A 5 -40.62 46.46 21.71
CA LEU A 5 -40.79 45.88 23.05
C LEU A 5 -40.65 44.35 23.02
N PHE A 6 -41.18 43.69 21.99
CA PHE A 6 -41.05 42.24 21.82
C PHE A 6 -39.60 41.80 21.54
N LEU A 7 -38.84 42.61 20.79
CA LEU A 7 -37.42 42.35 20.54
C LEU A 7 -36.58 42.51 21.83
N ILE A 8 -36.88 43.53 22.64
CA ILE A 8 -36.23 43.77 23.94
C ILE A 8 -36.59 42.67 24.95
N LEU A 9 -37.85 42.19 24.95
CA LEU A 9 -38.29 41.10 25.83
C LEU A 9 -37.61 39.76 25.46
N ILE A 10 -37.41 39.49 24.17
CA ILE A 10 -36.66 38.33 23.69
C ILE A 10 -35.17 38.46 24.08
N LEU A 11 -34.58 39.64 23.94
CA LEU A 11 -33.19 39.90 24.36
C LEU A 11 -32.99 39.79 25.88
N LEU A 12 -33.97 40.18 26.70
CA LEU A 12 -33.92 39.99 28.16
C LEU A 12 -34.16 38.53 28.59
N ALA A 13 -34.92 37.75 27.83
CA ALA A 13 -35.08 36.32 28.07
C ALA A 13 -33.77 35.54 27.79
N PHE A 14 -32.98 35.97 26.80
CA PHE A 14 -31.64 35.43 26.55
C PHE A 14 -30.58 35.91 27.56
N ALA A 15 -30.78 37.06 28.23
CA ALA A 15 -29.84 37.57 29.23
C ALA A 15 -29.96 36.89 30.61
N ASN A 16 -31.13 36.30 30.92
CA ASN A 16 -31.41 35.72 32.24
C ASN A 16 -31.51 34.19 32.28
N ALA A 17 -31.39 33.51 31.14
CA ALA A 17 -31.21 32.06 31.10
C ALA A 17 -29.72 31.71 31.22
N ARG A 18 -29.11 31.98 32.39
CA ARG A 18 -27.86 31.33 32.81
C ARG A 18 -28.20 30.13 33.70
N GLU A 19 -28.95 29.18 33.17
CA GLU A 19 -28.65 27.79 33.53
C GLU A 19 -27.41 27.41 32.73
N VAL A 20 -26.26 27.67 33.35
CA VAL A 20 -25.00 27.09 32.90
C VAL A 20 -25.16 25.59 33.17
N GLU A 21 -25.63 24.83 32.19
CA GLU A 21 -25.28 23.42 32.12
C GLU A 21 -23.75 23.38 32.03
N VAL A 22 -23.12 23.19 33.18
CA VAL A 22 -21.71 22.86 33.28
C VAL A 22 -21.57 21.49 32.61
N PHE A 23 -21.33 21.49 31.30
CA PHE A 23 -20.76 20.33 30.62
C PHE A 23 -19.40 20.10 31.28
N SER A 24 -19.39 19.21 32.27
CA SER A 24 -18.19 18.89 33.03
C SER A 24 -17.16 18.31 32.07
N TYR A 25 -16.07 19.04 31.89
CA TYR A 25 -14.85 18.51 31.32
C TYR A 25 -14.32 17.48 32.31
N VAL A 26 -14.50 16.19 32.02
CA VAL A 26 -13.97 15.11 32.84
C VAL A 26 -12.65 14.66 32.22
N PRO A 27 -11.50 14.87 32.90
CA PRO A 27 -10.25 14.26 32.47
C PRO A 27 -10.44 12.74 32.43
N GLU A 28 -10.12 12.12 31.29
CA GLU A 28 -10.35 10.69 31.06
C GLU A 28 -9.17 10.11 30.27
N ALA A 29 -8.73 8.92 30.68
CA ALA A 29 -7.81 8.06 29.93
C ALA A 29 -8.60 6.90 29.32
N LYS A 30 -8.61 6.80 27.98
CA LYS A 30 -9.36 5.77 27.25
C LYS A 30 -8.48 4.98 26.31
N ALA A 31 -8.45 3.66 26.49
CA ALA A 31 -7.86 2.72 25.56
C ALA A 31 -8.87 2.36 24.45
N LEU A 32 -8.41 2.34 23.20
CA LEU A 32 -9.19 2.01 22.02
C LEU A 32 -8.35 1.12 21.10
N VAL A 33 -8.94 0.06 20.58
CA VAL A 33 -8.32 -0.81 19.56
C VAL A 33 -9.14 -0.73 18.27
N SER A 34 -8.47 -0.97 17.14
CA SER A 34 -9.16 -1.01 15.85
C SER A 34 -10.22 -2.13 15.81
N ASP A 35 -9.85 -3.32 16.29
CA ASP A 35 -10.66 -4.53 16.30
C ASP A 35 -10.35 -5.36 17.56
N THR A 36 -11.33 -6.12 18.05
CA THR A 36 -11.21 -6.98 19.25
C THR A 36 -11.14 -8.47 18.93
N GLU A 37 -11.40 -8.85 17.68
CA GLU A 37 -11.21 -10.18 17.13
C GLU A 37 -10.30 -10.08 15.91
N ILE A 38 -9.16 -10.78 15.93
CA ILE A 38 -8.09 -10.64 14.93
C ILE A 38 -7.46 -11.98 14.60
N VAL A 39 -6.74 -12.06 13.48
CA VAL A 39 -6.03 -13.27 13.08
C VAL A 39 -4.64 -13.32 13.72
N ALA A 40 -4.18 -14.52 14.09
CA ALA A 40 -2.85 -14.72 14.68
C ALA A 40 -1.72 -14.11 13.83
N GLY A 41 -0.86 -13.33 14.50
CA GLY A 41 0.29 -12.63 13.91
C GLY A 41 -0.05 -11.31 13.22
N HIS A 42 -1.32 -10.87 13.23
CA HIS A 42 -1.72 -9.61 12.62
C HIS A 42 -1.36 -8.41 13.50
N MET A 43 -0.78 -7.36 12.89
CA MET A 43 -0.49 -6.11 13.60
C MET A 43 -1.78 -5.35 13.93
N ILE A 44 -1.94 -5.03 15.21
CA ILE A 44 -3.00 -4.16 15.71
C ILE A 44 -2.43 -2.89 16.33
N ARG A 45 -3.27 -1.85 16.35
CA ARG A 45 -2.95 -0.56 16.95
C ARG A 45 -3.80 -0.31 18.19
N LEU A 46 -3.14 -0.20 19.33
CA LEU A 46 -3.74 0.32 20.56
C LEU A 46 -3.56 1.85 20.57
N LYS A 47 -4.67 2.57 20.74
CA LYS A 47 -4.68 4.02 20.94
C LYS A 47 -5.06 4.31 22.39
N ILE A 48 -4.16 4.94 23.14
CA ILE A 48 -4.46 5.49 24.46
C ILE A 48 -4.69 6.99 24.29
N ARG A 49 -5.90 7.45 24.62
CA ARG A 49 -6.32 8.84 24.51
C ARG A 49 -6.42 9.44 25.90
N ALA A 50 -5.79 10.59 26.09
CA ALA A 50 -5.93 11.42 27.28
C ALA A 50 -6.36 12.84 26.88
N ASN A 51 -7.16 13.48 27.72
CA ASN A 51 -7.48 14.90 27.59
C ASN A 51 -6.99 15.61 28.86
N GLY A 52 -6.07 16.56 28.72
CA GLY A 52 -5.52 17.37 29.81
C GLY A 52 -4.37 18.24 29.32
N ASP A 53 -3.98 19.23 30.13
CA ASP A 53 -2.94 20.20 29.74
C ASP A 53 -1.53 19.58 29.86
N LYS A 54 -1.31 18.71 30.85
CA LYS A 54 -0.08 17.91 30.99
C LYS A 54 -0.43 16.43 31.11
N VAL A 55 0.02 15.64 30.13
CA VAL A 55 -0.22 14.18 30.08
C VAL A 55 1.10 13.43 30.11
N LEU A 56 1.24 12.46 31.01
CA LEU A 56 2.35 11.51 31.04
C LEU A 56 1.80 10.09 30.87
N PHE A 57 2.25 9.42 29.81
CA PHE A 57 1.97 8.00 29.57
C PHE A 57 3.03 7.12 30.23
N PRO A 58 2.66 5.91 30.66
CA PRO A 58 3.65 4.94 31.14
C PRO A 58 4.50 4.45 29.97
N GLU A 59 5.72 4.00 30.25
CA GLU A 59 6.57 3.37 29.26
C GLU A 59 6.07 1.93 29.00
N ILE A 60 5.54 1.67 27.80
CA ILE A 60 4.93 0.38 27.44
C ILE A 60 5.81 -0.29 26.38
N LYS A 61 6.69 -1.20 26.81
CA LYS A 61 7.53 -2.01 25.91
C LYS A 61 6.83 -3.29 25.44
N GLU A 62 5.89 -3.77 26.24
CA GLU A 62 5.11 -4.96 25.99
C GLU A 62 3.65 -4.74 26.36
N ILE A 63 2.74 -5.30 25.57
CA ILE A 63 1.31 -5.25 25.80
C ILE A 63 0.84 -6.69 25.98
N GLY A 64 0.41 -7.04 27.20
CA GLY A 64 -0.07 -8.38 27.54
C GLY A 64 0.89 -9.51 27.13
N GLY A 65 2.20 -9.31 27.31
CA GLY A 65 3.26 -10.27 26.96
C GLY A 65 3.73 -10.22 25.50
N VAL A 66 3.22 -9.30 24.68
CA VAL A 66 3.63 -9.11 23.28
C VAL A 66 4.45 -7.84 23.13
N LYS A 67 5.63 -7.95 22.51
CA LYS A 67 6.53 -6.80 22.27
C LYS A 67 5.88 -5.73 21.39
N VAL A 68 6.04 -4.47 21.78
CA VAL A 68 5.67 -3.31 20.97
C VAL A 68 6.70 -3.12 19.86
N LEU A 69 6.22 -2.98 18.63
CA LEU A 69 7.04 -2.84 17.42
C LEU A 69 7.24 -1.38 17.01
N GLU A 70 6.19 -0.57 17.14
CA GLU A 70 6.20 0.85 16.83
C GLU A 70 5.42 1.61 17.91
N GLU A 71 5.93 2.79 18.27
CA GLU A 71 5.28 3.72 19.18
C GLU A 71 5.27 5.12 18.55
N ARG A 72 4.11 5.78 18.62
CA ARG A 72 3.92 7.13 18.10
C ARG A 72 3.05 7.96 19.02
N GLU A 73 3.43 9.20 19.26
CA GLU A 73 2.61 10.18 19.98
C GLU A 73 2.06 11.24 19.02
N ILE A 74 0.79 11.59 19.20
CA ILE A 74 0.09 12.62 18.43
C ILE A 74 -0.59 13.57 19.41
N ILE A 75 -0.19 14.83 19.39
CA ILE A 75 -0.83 15.89 20.15
C ILE A 75 -1.82 16.60 19.22
N VAL A 76 -3.10 16.58 19.57
CA VAL A 76 -4.17 17.19 18.78
C VAL A 76 -4.63 18.47 19.48
N ASN A 77 -4.31 19.62 18.87
CA ASN A 77 -4.78 20.93 19.30
C ASN A 77 -6.14 21.22 18.66
N ARG A 78 -7.23 20.95 19.38
CA ARG A 78 -8.57 21.45 19.00
C ARG A 78 -8.97 22.58 19.96
N PRO A 79 -8.68 23.86 19.63
CA PRO A 79 -9.11 24.97 20.48
C PRO A 79 -10.65 24.96 20.59
N HIS A 80 -11.18 24.60 21.75
CA HIS A 80 -12.59 24.81 22.07
C HIS A 80 -12.68 25.99 23.03
N TYR A 81 -13.40 27.02 22.59
CA TYR A 81 -13.70 28.19 23.42
C TYR A 81 -15.03 27.94 24.12
N ILE A 82 -14.97 27.64 25.42
CA ILE A 82 -16.16 27.56 26.27
C ILE A 82 -15.88 28.45 27.49
N ASN A 83 -16.69 29.49 27.69
CA ASN A 83 -16.62 30.42 28.84
C ASN A 83 -15.27 31.14 29.05
N GLY A 84 -14.55 31.51 27.99
CA GLY A 84 -13.33 32.32 28.09
C GLY A 84 -12.11 31.61 28.67
N VAL A 85 -12.22 30.31 29.03
CA VAL A 85 -11.09 29.48 29.45
C VAL A 85 -10.67 28.60 28.28
N LEU A 86 -9.45 28.84 27.79
CA LEU A 86 -8.79 27.97 26.82
C LEU A 86 -8.39 26.68 27.52
N LYS A 87 -9.09 25.56 27.28
CA LYS A 87 -8.61 24.23 27.71
C LYS A 87 -8.10 23.43 26.52
N LYS A 88 -6.85 23.01 26.65
CA LYS A 88 -6.00 22.52 25.57
C LYS A 88 -5.93 20.99 25.53
N GLU A 89 -5.36 20.58 24.40
CA GLU A 89 -4.57 19.37 24.18
C GLU A 89 -5.22 18.00 24.46
N ARG A 90 -5.41 17.27 23.37
CA ARG A 90 -5.68 15.83 23.40
C ARG A 90 -4.43 15.11 22.94
N THR A 91 -3.78 14.40 23.84
CA THR A 91 -2.64 13.55 23.50
C THR A 91 -3.12 12.13 23.23
N ILE A 92 -2.68 11.57 22.10
CA ILE A 92 -2.99 10.22 21.66
C ILE A 92 -1.67 9.48 21.47
N ARG A 93 -1.48 8.41 22.22
CA ARG A 93 -0.35 7.50 22.05
C ARG A 93 -0.80 6.23 21.34
N ILE A 94 -0.09 5.86 20.29
CA ILE A 94 -0.41 4.75 19.40
C ILE A 94 0.71 3.72 19.49
N TYR A 95 0.34 2.49 19.83
CA TYR A 95 1.25 1.35 19.92
C TYR A 95 0.86 0.31 18.89
N THR A 96 1.82 -0.14 18.07
CA THR A 96 1.63 -1.21 17.09
C THR A 96 2.29 -2.50 17.60
N PHE A 97 1.55 -3.61 17.64
CA PHE A 97 2.04 -4.91 18.11
C PHE A 97 1.29 -6.07 17.43
N ALA A 98 1.85 -7.28 17.44
CA ALA A 98 1.34 -8.42 16.68
C ALA A 98 1.15 -9.68 17.57
N PRO A 99 -0.05 -9.92 18.13
CA PRO A 99 -0.29 -11.07 18.99
C PRO A 99 -0.55 -12.37 18.21
N HIS A 100 -0.11 -13.49 18.77
CA HIS A 100 -0.26 -14.83 18.17
C HIS A 100 -1.32 -15.69 18.87
N HIS A 101 -1.72 -15.33 20.09
CA HIS A 101 -2.69 -16.04 20.91
C HIS A 101 -3.66 -15.06 21.57
N ASP A 102 -4.80 -15.56 22.03
CA ASP A 102 -5.75 -14.81 22.84
C ASP A 102 -5.01 -14.08 23.97
N MET A 103 -5.30 -12.79 24.11
CA MET A 103 -4.62 -11.96 25.09
C MET A 103 -5.54 -10.87 25.63
N THR A 104 -5.15 -10.26 26.75
CA THR A 104 -5.82 -9.09 27.29
C THR A 104 -4.85 -7.93 27.33
N ILE A 105 -5.24 -6.81 26.73
CA ILE A 105 -4.54 -5.53 26.89
C ILE A 105 -4.78 -5.09 28.33
N PRO A 106 -3.73 -4.93 29.16
CA PRO A 106 -3.89 -4.58 30.55
C PRO A 106 -4.40 -3.14 30.71
N SER A 107 -4.84 -2.82 31.93
CA SER A 107 -5.12 -1.44 32.32
C SER A 107 -3.81 -0.66 32.45
N TYR A 108 -3.79 0.57 31.94
CA TYR A 108 -2.64 1.47 31.99
C TYR A 108 -2.97 2.72 32.80
N ASP A 109 -1.96 3.17 33.55
CA ASP A 109 -2.02 4.34 34.42
C ASP A 109 -1.50 5.55 33.64
N VAL A 110 -2.36 6.52 33.39
CA VAL A 110 -2.02 7.75 32.68
C VAL A 110 -2.14 8.91 33.66
N GLU A 111 -1.06 9.65 33.86
CA GLU A 111 -1.08 10.84 34.70
C GLU A 111 -1.55 12.04 33.86
N ILE A 112 -2.63 12.67 34.30
CA ILE A 112 -3.23 13.85 33.67
C ILE A 112 -3.31 14.95 34.73
N ASP A 113 -2.61 16.05 34.50
CA ASP A 113 -2.58 17.22 35.38
C ASP A 113 -2.27 16.87 36.86
N GLY A 114 -1.36 15.91 37.07
CA GLY A 114 -0.93 15.45 38.40
C GLY A 114 -1.86 14.42 39.07
N ARG A 115 -2.88 13.91 38.36
CA ARG A 115 -3.78 12.84 38.86
C ARG A 115 -3.69 11.61 37.95
N ILE A 116 -3.72 10.42 38.56
CA ILE A 116 -3.64 9.16 37.81
C ILE A 116 -5.03 8.69 37.38
N TYR A 117 -5.18 8.39 36.09
CA TYR A 117 -6.38 7.84 35.47
C TYR A 117 -6.07 6.47 34.85
N LYS A 118 -6.95 5.49 35.07
CA LYS A 118 -6.76 4.11 34.59
C LYS A 118 -7.61 3.83 33.36
N THR A 119 -7.00 3.23 32.34
CA THR A 119 -7.75 2.69 31.19
C THR A 119 -8.48 1.39 31.56
N LYS A 120 -9.50 1.01 30.79
CA LYS A 120 -10.14 -0.30 30.94
C LYS A 120 -9.35 -1.37 30.20
N PRO A 121 -9.20 -2.59 30.76
CA PRO A 121 -8.59 -3.70 30.04
C PRO A 121 -9.46 -4.11 28.85
N ILE A 122 -8.83 -4.54 27.75
CA ILE A 122 -9.52 -4.93 26.52
C ILE A 122 -9.12 -6.36 26.18
N LYS A 123 -10.10 -7.27 26.11
CA LYS A 123 -9.87 -8.64 25.65
C LYS A 123 -9.73 -8.65 24.12
N ILE A 124 -8.68 -9.32 23.64
CA ILE A 124 -8.41 -9.56 22.22
C ILE A 124 -8.52 -11.05 21.98
N LYS A 125 -9.47 -11.43 21.13
CA LYS A 125 -9.63 -12.81 20.67
C LYS A 125 -8.82 -12.98 19.38
N VAL A 126 -7.91 -13.93 19.39
CA VAL A 126 -7.08 -14.27 18.25
C VAL A 126 -7.64 -15.53 17.61
N VAL A 127 -8.33 -15.36 16.49
CA VAL A 127 -8.80 -16.49 15.71
C VAL A 127 -7.61 -17.16 15.02
N PRO A 128 -7.46 -18.50 15.14
CA PRO A 128 -6.56 -19.24 14.29
C PRO A 128 -6.99 -19.04 12.83
N VAL A 129 -6.02 -19.01 11.92
CA VAL A 129 -6.29 -18.93 10.48
C VAL A 129 -7.08 -20.17 10.08
N ASN A 130 -8.40 -20.05 9.98
CA ASN A 130 -9.16 -21.00 9.18
C ASN A 130 -8.83 -20.68 7.72
N ALA A 131 -8.10 -21.58 7.07
CA ALA A 131 -8.02 -21.60 5.61
C ALA A 131 -9.44 -21.46 5.09
N GLN A 132 -9.76 -20.37 4.39
CA GLN A 132 -11.08 -20.27 3.79
C GLN A 132 -11.18 -21.42 2.79
N ASN A 133 -12.11 -22.35 3.05
CA ASN A 133 -12.43 -23.40 2.10
C ASN A 133 -12.65 -22.77 0.74
N THR A 134 -12.12 -23.41 -0.30
CA THR A 134 -12.31 -23.10 -1.73
C THR A 134 -13.78 -23.32 -2.16
N GLU A 135 -14.74 -22.87 -1.36
CA GLU A 135 -16.16 -22.94 -1.63
C GLU A 135 -16.60 -21.78 -2.54
N ASP A 136 -17.49 -22.12 -3.48
CA ASP A 136 -17.91 -21.32 -4.63
C ASP A 136 -18.58 -19.97 -4.27
N ASN A 137 -18.99 -19.81 -3.00
CA ASN A 137 -19.70 -18.62 -2.52
C ASN A 137 -18.77 -17.50 -1.99
N ASN A 138 -17.45 -17.74 -1.87
CA ASN A 138 -16.51 -16.73 -1.39
C ASN A 138 -16.11 -15.75 -2.51
N LYS A 139 -16.27 -14.44 -2.25
CA LYS A 139 -15.93 -13.36 -3.21
C LYS A 139 -14.43 -13.28 -3.50
N PHE A 140 -13.60 -13.68 -2.55
CA PHE A 140 -12.16 -13.76 -2.70
C PHE A 140 -11.60 -14.83 -1.75
N PHE A 141 -10.54 -15.51 -2.16
CA PHE A 141 -9.81 -16.45 -1.30
C PHE A 141 -8.33 -16.48 -1.69
N LEU A 142 -7.50 -16.96 -0.76
CA LEU A 142 -6.07 -17.17 -0.96
C LEU A 142 -5.80 -18.67 -0.76
N HIS A 143 -5.09 -19.30 -1.69
CA HIS A 143 -4.75 -20.71 -1.62
C HIS A 143 -3.26 -20.91 -1.85
N LEU A 144 -2.65 -21.83 -1.10
CA LEU A 144 -1.23 -22.16 -1.24
C LEU A 144 -1.14 -23.63 -1.65
N GLU A 145 -0.45 -23.88 -2.74
CA GLU A 145 -0.19 -25.21 -3.28
C GLU A 145 1.31 -25.46 -3.37
N THR A 146 1.71 -26.70 -3.17
CA THR A 146 3.10 -27.16 -3.27
C THR A 146 3.14 -28.34 -4.23
N ASP A 147 4.13 -28.39 -5.13
CA ASP A 147 4.29 -29.51 -6.06
C ASP A 147 4.64 -30.84 -5.35
N LYS A 148 5.31 -30.77 -4.20
CA LYS A 148 5.74 -31.91 -3.38
C LYS A 148 5.45 -31.66 -1.91
N LYS A 149 5.18 -32.74 -1.16
CA LYS A 149 5.02 -32.72 0.31
C LYS A 149 6.13 -33.45 1.06
N SER A 150 6.95 -34.21 0.35
CA SER A 150 8.09 -34.94 0.92
C SER A 150 9.26 -34.82 -0.03
N VAL A 151 10.41 -34.36 0.48
CA VAL A 151 11.63 -34.12 -0.29
C VAL A 151 12.87 -34.48 0.51
N VAL A 152 14.04 -34.50 -0.14
CA VAL A 152 15.33 -34.58 0.56
C VAL A 152 15.96 -33.19 0.74
N VAL A 153 16.85 -33.05 1.72
CA VAL A 153 17.63 -31.81 1.90
C VAL A 153 18.33 -31.40 0.59
N GLY A 154 18.13 -30.15 0.15
CA GLY A 154 18.64 -29.60 -1.10
C GLY A 154 17.79 -29.85 -2.35
N GLU A 155 16.72 -30.65 -2.25
CA GLU A 155 15.76 -30.81 -3.36
C GLU A 155 14.76 -29.66 -3.36
N PRO A 156 14.65 -28.88 -4.46
CA PRO A 156 13.75 -27.76 -4.49
C PRO A 156 12.27 -28.18 -4.55
N ILE A 157 11.43 -27.33 -3.96
CA ILE A 157 9.97 -27.40 -3.95
C ILE A 157 9.43 -26.12 -4.61
N LEU A 158 8.47 -26.29 -5.51
CA LEU A 158 7.75 -25.19 -6.11
C LEU A 158 6.48 -24.91 -5.29
N VAL A 159 6.40 -23.71 -4.74
CA VAL A 159 5.21 -23.24 -4.01
C VAL A 159 4.50 -22.19 -4.83
N THR A 160 3.22 -22.41 -5.10
CA THR A 160 2.38 -21.47 -5.82
C THR A 160 1.29 -20.93 -4.91
N VAL A 161 1.21 -19.62 -4.79
CA VAL A 161 0.14 -18.92 -4.07
C VAL A 161 -0.83 -18.35 -5.08
N TYR A 162 -2.10 -18.74 -4.94
CA TYR A 162 -3.21 -18.31 -5.77
C TYR A 162 -4.07 -17.32 -5.01
N LEU A 163 -4.11 -16.07 -5.46
CA LEU A 163 -5.12 -15.10 -5.04
C LEU A 163 -6.26 -15.12 -6.06
N SER A 164 -7.46 -15.49 -5.62
CA SER A 164 -8.62 -15.62 -6.50
C SER A 164 -9.72 -14.63 -6.12
N LEU A 165 -10.11 -13.77 -7.07
CA LEU A 165 -11.13 -12.73 -6.92
C LEU A 165 -12.30 -13.02 -7.86
N LYS A 166 -13.53 -13.07 -7.36
CA LYS A 166 -14.74 -13.21 -8.19
C LYS A 166 -14.93 -11.98 -9.07
N LEU A 167 -15.16 -12.17 -10.36
CA LEU A 167 -15.41 -11.09 -11.31
C LEU A 167 -16.62 -10.26 -10.88
N GLY A 168 -16.52 -8.94 -11.04
CA GLY A 168 -17.52 -7.99 -10.55
C GLY A 168 -17.37 -7.59 -9.08
N THR A 169 -16.41 -8.17 -8.35
CA THR A 169 -16.01 -7.65 -7.02
C THR A 169 -15.31 -6.31 -7.21
N ARG A 170 -15.98 -5.23 -6.77
CA ARG A 170 -15.39 -3.89 -6.80
C ARG A 170 -14.42 -3.73 -5.63
N LEU A 171 -13.13 -3.75 -5.94
CA LEU A 171 -12.08 -3.36 -5.01
C LEU A 171 -11.97 -1.85 -4.95
N SER A 172 -11.75 -1.33 -3.76
CA SER A 172 -11.43 0.09 -3.54
C SER A 172 -9.95 0.39 -3.73
N GLU A 173 -9.10 -0.61 -3.45
CA GLU A 173 -7.64 -0.55 -3.52
C GLU A 173 -7.10 -1.93 -3.92
N ASP A 174 -5.85 -1.96 -4.41
CA ASP A 174 -5.20 -3.21 -4.79
C ASP A 174 -4.99 -4.14 -3.58
N PRO A 175 -5.09 -5.47 -3.78
CA PRO A 175 -4.81 -6.44 -2.73
C PRO A 175 -3.43 -6.24 -2.10
N GLN A 176 -3.36 -6.09 -0.78
CA GLN A 176 -2.10 -6.00 -0.06
C GLN A 176 -1.63 -7.41 0.34
N TYR A 177 -0.72 -7.97 -0.43
CA TYR A 177 -0.14 -9.29 -0.18
C TYR A 177 1.00 -9.25 0.84
N THR A 178 1.10 -10.30 1.65
CA THR A 178 2.19 -10.51 2.61
C THR A 178 2.70 -11.94 2.44
N LYS A 179 3.95 -12.07 2.00
CA LYS A 179 4.59 -13.36 1.76
C LYS A 179 4.64 -14.21 3.05
N PRO A 180 4.50 -15.54 2.95
CA PRO A 180 4.75 -16.44 4.06
C PRO A 180 6.19 -16.33 4.58
N VAL A 181 6.37 -16.71 5.84
CA VAL A 181 7.70 -17.01 6.39
C VAL A 181 8.00 -18.48 6.10
N PHE A 182 9.13 -18.74 5.43
CA PHE A 182 9.56 -20.10 5.06
C PHE A 182 10.72 -20.56 5.95
N GLU A 183 10.43 -20.85 7.22
CA GLU A 183 11.45 -21.33 8.15
C GLU A 183 12.02 -22.67 7.70
N GLY A 184 13.36 -22.81 7.69
CA GLY A 184 14.03 -24.03 7.23
C GLY A 184 14.33 -24.10 5.74
N PHE A 185 13.94 -23.08 4.96
CA PHE A 185 14.13 -23.03 3.52
C PHE A 185 14.88 -21.76 3.10
N PHE A 186 15.75 -21.91 2.11
CA PHE A 186 16.09 -20.81 1.23
C PHE A 186 14.89 -20.54 0.32
N SER A 187 14.47 -19.28 0.21
CA SER A 187 13.27 -18.89 -0.56
C SER A 187 13.60 -17.85 -1.61
N GLU A 188 13.30 -18.14 -2.87
CA GLU A 188 13.41 -17.21 -4.00
C GLU A 188 12.05 -17.02 -4.67
N GLU A 189 11.72 -15.80 -5.08
CA GLU A 189 10.50 -15.53 -5.86
C GLU A 189 10.81 -15.70 -7.35
N LEU A 190 9.99 -16.50 -8.04
CA LEU A 190 10.25 -16.92 -9.41
C LEU A 190 9.37 -16.15 -10.40
N GLY A 191 10.01 -15.36 -11.26
CA GLY A 191 9.37 -14.66 -12.37
C GLY A 191 8.44 -13.52 -11.93
N GLU A 192 7.61 -13.06 -12.87
CA GLU A 192 6.61 -12.02 -12.61
C GLU A 192 5.26 -12.62 -12.21
N GLU A 193 4.47 -11.84 -11.47
CA GLU A 193 3.09 -12.15 -11.14
C GLU A 193 2.27 -12.44 -12.41
N LYS A 194 1.63 -13.61 -12.48
CA LYS A 194 0.75 -13.98 -13.59
C LYS A 194 -0.69 -13.82 -13.20
N THR A 195 -1.41 -12.95 -13.90
CA THR A 195 -2.85 -12.74 -13.69
C THR A 195 -3.64 -13.18 -14.93
N TYR A 196 -4.66 -14.01 -14.73
CA TYR A 196 -5.55 -14.47 -15.80
C TYR A 196 -6.98 -14.66 -15.30
N ILE A 197 -7.92 -14.80 -16.23
CA ILE A 197 -9.33 -15.07 -15.94
C ILE A 197 -9.59 -16.57 -16.10
N LYS A 198 -10.15 -17.19 -15.07
CA LYS A 198 -10.58 -18.59 -15.08
C LYS A 198 -12.04 -18.65 -14.61
N SER A 199 -12.93 -19.05 -15.51
CA SER A 199 -14.38 -19.07 -15.29
C SER A 199 -14.92 -17.69 -14.91
N ASP A 200 -15.47 -17.52 -13.71
CA ASP A 200 -16.01 -16.26 -13.19
C ASP A 200 -15.04 -15.55 -12.22
N ARG A 201 -13.74 -15.88 -12.27
CA ARG A 201 -12.73 -15.36 -11.32
C ARG A 201 -11.47 -14.86 -12.03
N GLN A 202 -10.90 -13.78 -11.50
CA GLN A 202 -9.53 -13.36 -11.77
C GLN A 202 -8.60 -14.07 -10.79
N VAL A 203 -7.62 -14.80 -11.30
CA VAL A 203 -6.64 -15.55 -10.53
C VAL A 203 -5.26 -14.95 -10.75
N THR A 204 -4.60 -14.64 -9.66
CA THR A 204 -3.23 -14.14 -9.60
C THR A 204 -2.34 -15.24 -9.01
N GLU A 205 -1.28 -15.62 -9.73
CA GLU A 205 -0.30 -16.62 -9.33
C GLU A 205 1.03 -15.96 -8.93
N LEU A 206 1.50 -16.32 -7.74
CA LEU A 206 2.83 -15.98 -7.23
C LEU A 206 3.59 -17.28 -6.99
N LYS A 207 4.79 -17.41 -7.55
CA LYS A 207 5.59 -18.65 -7.48
C LYS A 207 6.85 -18.43 -6.65
N TYR A 208 7.16 -19.38 -5.78
CA TYR A 208 8.35 -19.39 -4.94
C TYR A 208 9.11 -20.70 -5.11
N LEU A 209 10.43 -20.60 -5.21
CA LEU A 209 11.35 -21.73 -5.08
C LEU A 209 11.75 -21.86 -3.62
N LEU A 210 11.48 -23.01 -3.01
CA LEU A 210 11.92 -23.32 -1.67
C LEU A 210 12.94 -24.46 -1.70
N THR A 211 14.15 -24.21 -1.19
CA THR A 211 15.21 -25.22 -1.08
C THR A 211 15.48 -25.50 0.40
N PRO A 212 15.20 -26.72 0.90
CA PRO A 212 15.37 -27.04 2.31
C PRO A 212 16.84 -27.24 2.66
N HIS A 213 17.32 -26.57 3.71
CA HIS A 213 18.73 -26.66 4.14
C HIS A 213 18.97 -27.69 5.26
N SER A 214 17.91 -28.19 5.91
CA SER A 214 18.00 -29.10 7.06
C SER A 214 16.84 -30.10 7.04
N ALA A 215 17.05 -31.26 7.66
CA ALA A 215 16.05 -32.32 7.71
C ALA A 215 15.11 -32.12 8.91
N GLY A 216 13.82 -32.36 8.71
CA GLY A 216 12.78 -32.13 9.70
C GLY A 216 11.39 -32.05 9.08
N SER A 217 10.38 -31.79 9.89
CA SER A 217 9.06 -31.39 9.41
C SER A 217 8.94 -29.88 9.50
N PHE A 218 8.57 -29.23 8.39
CA PHE A 218 8.43 -27.78 8.31
C PHE A 218 7.05 -27.40 7.80
N SER A 219 6.46 -26.36 8.37
CA SER A 219 5.19 -25.81 7.90
C SER A 219 5.45 -24.68 6.89
N VAL A 220 4.98 -24.86 5.67
CA VAL A 220 4.99 -23.85 4.61
C VAL A 220 3.64 -23.11 4.61
N GLY A 221 3.66 -21.82 4.92
CA GLY A 221 2.45 -20.99 5.01
C GLY A 221 2.06 -20.59 6.44
N PRO A 222 0.99 -19.80 6.60
CA PRO A 222 0.08 -19.35 5.54
C PRO A 222 0.56 -18.05 4.87
N ALA A 223 0.28 -17.91 3.59
CA ALA A 223 0.31 -16.63 2.91
C ALA A 223 -0.84 -15.76 3.43
N ARG A 224 -0.66 -14.44 3.45
CA ARG A 224 -1.69 -13.50 3.95
C ARG A 224 -1.95 -12.40 2.93
N ALA A 225 -3.19 -11.92 2.87
CA ALA A 225 -3.54 -10.75 2.08
C ALA A 225 -4.62 -9.90 2.75
N LYS A 226 -4.70 -8.62 2.41
CA LYS A 226 -5.81 -7.74 2.79
C LYS A 226 -6.51 -7.23 1.54
N ILE A 227 -7.81 -7.45 1.46
CA ILE A 227 -8.64 -7.05 0.32
C ILE A 227 -9.46 -5.82 0.70
N GLY A 228 -9.24 -4.70 0.00
CA GLY A 228 -9.98 -3.47 0.23
C GLY A 228 -11.32 -3.49 -0.50
N VAL A 229 -12.42 -3.70 0.22
CA VAL A 229 -13.78 -3.74 -0.35
C VAL A 229 -14.51 -2.42 -0.08
N SER A 230 -15.22 -1.92 -1.09
CA SER A 230 -16.02 -0.70 -0.97
C SER A 230 -17.29 -0.92 -0.16
N ASP A 231 -17.49 -0.13 0.91
CA ASP A 231 -18.73 -0.17 1.69
C ASP A 231 -19.79 0.78 1.10
N ARG A 232 -20.86 0.19 0.58
CA ARG A 232 -21.98 0.92 -0.01
C ARG A 232 -23.00 1.39 1.02
N SER A 233 -22.90 0.98 2.29
CA SER A 233 -23.83 1.39 3.34
C SER A 233 -23.60 2.84 3.78
N LYS A 234 -22.41 3.40 3.54
CA LYS A 234 -22.06 4.79 3.84
C LYS A 234 -21.57 5.52 2.59
N LEU A 235 -22.52 6.12 1.90
CA LEU A 235 -22.27 7.00 0.76
C LEU A 235 -22.10 8.44 1.26
N ASP A 236 -21.21 9.20 0.62
CA ASP A 236 -21.14 10.65 0.74
C ASP A 236 -22.42 11.30 0.18
N MET A 237 -22.61 12.58 0.47
CA MET A 237 -23.60 13.46 -0.17
C MET A 237 -23.51 13.47 -1.71
N PHE A 238 -22.41 13.00 -2.29
CA PHE A 238 -22.21 12.83 -3.74
C PHE A 238 -22.39 11.39 -4.24
N GLY A 239 -22.90 10.47 -3.41
CA GLY A 239 -23.14 9.07 -3.82
C GLY A 239 -21.85 8.26 -4.01
N ARG A 240 -20.72 8.72 -3.48
CA ARG A 240 -19.43 7.99 -3.50
C ARG A 240 -19.27 7.23 -2.21
N SER A 241 -18.83 5.97 -2.26
CA SER A 241 -18.43 5.24 -1.06
C SER A 241 -17.19 5.89 -0.47
N ILE A 242 -17.25 6.29 0.81
CA ILE A 242 -16.16 7.02 1.47
C ILE A 242 -15.17 6.07 2.17
N ARG A 243 -15.54 4.80 2.36
CA ARG A 243 -14.83 3.91 3.28
C ARG A 243 -14.46 2.58 2.65
N THR A 244 -13.15 2.33 2.57
CA THR A 244 -12.56 1.02 2.29
C THR A 244 -12.63 0.16 3.56
N PHE A 245 -13.16 -1.05 3.44
CA PHE A 245 -13.11 -2.08 4.48
C PHE A 245 -12.08 -3.12 4.08
N TRP A 246 -11.05 -3.25 4.90
CA TRP A 246 -10.00 -4.23 4.69
C TRP A 246 -10.44 -5.57 5.25
N VAL A 247 -10.66 -6.54 4.37
CA VAL A 247 -10.95 -7.92 4.77
C VAL A 247 -9.65 -8.71 4.73
N PRO A 248 -9.12 -9.16 5.88
CA PRO A 248 -7.95 -10.02 5.91
C PRO A 248 -8.32 -11.43 5.46
N ILE A 249 -7.48 -12.02 4.62
CA ILE A 249 -7.57 -13.42 4.21
C ILE A 249 -6.20 -14.07 4.35
N ALA A 250 -6.21 -15.39 4.52
CA ALA A 250 -4.99 -16.18 4.62
C ALA A 250 -5.19 -17.54 3.93
N SER A 251 -4.09 -18.09 3.43
CA SER A 251 -4.10 -19.40 2.79
C SER A 251 -4.12 -20.54 3.82
N ASN A 252 -4.24 -21.76 3.32
CA ASN A 252 -3.80 -22.95 4.05
C ASN A 252 -2.29 -22.93 4.29
N SER A 253 -1.87 -23.74 5.27
CA SER A 253 -0.48 -24.16 5.45
C SER A 253 -0.33 -25.61 4.99
N VAL A 254 0.84 -25.96 4.49
CA VAL A 254 1.19 -27.31 4.06
C VAL A 254 2.40 -27.77 4.87
N GLU A 255 2.28 -28.94 5.50
CA GLU A 255 3.41 -29.59 6.17
C GLU A 255 4.28 -30.31 5.15
N ILE A 256 5.58 -30.05 5.19
CA ILE A 256 6.59 -30.60 4.30
C ILE A 256 7.56 -31.45 5.12
N GLU A 257 7.65 -32.73 4.77
CA GLU A 257 8.63 -33.64 5.35
C GLU A 257 9.94 -33.60 4.58
N VAL A 258 11.02 -33.22 5.25
CA VAL A 258 12.37 -33.16 4.67
C VAL A 258 13.23 -34.29 5.23
N ALA A 259 13.51 -35.27 4.39
CA ALA A 259 14.40 -36.38 4.70
C ALA A 259 15.88 -36.00 4.54
N LYS A 260 16.74 -36.64 5.32
CA LYS A 260 18.20 -36.52 5.14
C LYS A 260 18.60 -37.10 3.78
N LYS A 261 19.60 -36.48 3.14
CA LYS A 261 20.23 -37.04 1.93
C LYS A 261 20.80 -38.43 2.24
N PRO A 262 20.46 -39.47 1.46
CA PRO A 262 20.94 -40.84 1.71
C PRO A 262 22.43 -41.01 1.40
N ARG A 263 22.99 -40.15 0.53
CA ARG A 263 24.41 -40.11 0.19
C ARG A 263 24.88 -38.66 0.19
N LYS A 264 26.16 -38.44 0.52
CA LYS A 264 26.78 -37.12 0.37
C LYS A 264 26.90 -36.82 -1.13
N SER A 265 26.41 -35.66 -1.54
CA SER A 265 26.54 -35.12 -2.90
C SER A 265 26.62 -33.61 -2.84
N ASP A 266 27.29 -33.03 -3.82
CA ASP A 266 27.45 -31.58 -3.98
C ASP A 266 26.15 -30.95 -4.45
N LEU A 267 25.49 -31.60 -5.42
CA LEU A 267 24.24 -31.17 -6.02
C LEU A 267 23.10 -32.16 -5.78
N VAL A 268 21.87 -31.67 -5.87
CA VAL A 268 20.64 -32.47 -5.80
C VAL A 268 19.76 -32.11 -7.00
N GLY A 269 19.54 -33.09 -7.87
CA GLY A 269 18.85 -32.89 -9.13
C GLY A 269 19.50 -33.60 -10.29
N ARG A 270 19.06 -33.25 -11.50
CA ARG A 270 19.61 -33.77 -12.75
C ARG A 270 20.22 -32.62 -13.53
N PHE A 271 21.53 -32.67 -13.70
CA PHE A 271 22.27 -31.62 -14.38
C PHE A 271 23.11 -32.19 -15.52
N THR A 272 23.45 -31.29 -16.44
CA THR A 272 24.48 -31.46 -17.47
C THR A 272 25.52 -30.37 -17.26
N ILE A 273 26.78 -30.71 -17.50
CA ILE A 273 27.89 -29.76 -17.43
C ILE A 273 28.51 -29.61 -18.82
N GLU A 274 28.82 -28.38 -19.18
CA GLU A 274 29.56 -28.02 -20.37
C GLU A 274 30.73 -27.12 -19.95
N SER A 275 31.88 -27.32 -20.58
CA SER A 275 33.05 -26.49 -20.35
C SER A 275 33.71 -26.14 -21.66
N SER A 276 34.06 -24.86 -21.82
CA SER A 276 34.67 -24.32 -23.04
C SER A 276 35.90 -23.49 -22.68
N LEU A 277 36.99 -23.76 -23.40
CA LEU A 277 38.25 -23.04 -23.29
C LEU A 277 38.40 -22.16 -24.54
N ASP A 278 38.76 -20.89 -24.36
CA ASP A 278 38.90 -19.94 -25.46
C ASP A 278 40.14 -20.20 -26.35
N ALA A 279 41.26 -20.60 -25.75
CA ALA A 279 42.51 -20.91 -26.47
C ALA A 279 43.34 -21.99 -25.77
N LYS A 280 43.90 -22.91 -26.56
CA LYS A 280 44.88 -23.91 -26.08
C LYS A 280 46.34 -23.51 -26.27
N ASN A 281 46.59 -22.55 -27.17
CA ASN A 281 47.91 -22.01 -27.44
C ASN A 281 47.85 -20.49 -27.22
N VAL A 282 48.64 -19.98 -26.28
CA VAL A 282 48.65 -18.56 -25.92
C VAL A 282 50.07 -18.05 -25.75
N LYS A 283 50.28 -16.75 -25.87
CA LYS A 283 51.58 -16.13 -25.54
C LYS A 283 51.76 -16.03 -24.03
N ALA A 284 53.00 -16.04 -23.57
CA ALA A 284 53.34 -15.83 -22.16
C ALA A 284 52.60 -14.62 -21.54
N ASN A 285 52.06 -14.84 -20.34
CA ASN A 285 51.31 -13.86 -19.54
C ASN A 285 50.00 -13.35 -20.18
N LYS A 286 49.46 -14.06 -21.18
CA LYS A 286 48.09 -13.81 -21.67
C LYS A 286 47.08 -14.70 -20.94
N PRO A 287 45.88 -14.17 -20.61
CA PRO A 287 44.85 -14.95 -19.95
C PRO A 287 44.24 -15.98 -20.90
N VAL A 288 43.96 -17.15 -20.35
CA VAL A 288 43.18 -18.22 -20.96
C VAL A 288 41.89 -18.33 -20.15
N ASN A 289 40.74 -18.23 -20.81
CA ASN A 289 39.44 -18.23 -20.14
C ASN A 289 38.74 -19.58 -20.28
N LEU A 290 38.43 -20.20 -19.14
CA LEU A 290 37.55 -21.36 -19.04
C LEU A 290 36.16 -20.88 -18.63
N THR A 291 35.16 -21.16 -19.45
CA THR A 291 33.76 -20.98 -19.09
C THR A 291 33.17 -22.33 -18.72
N VAL A 292 32.64 -22.45 -17.50
CA VAL A 292 31.89 -23.62 -17.04
C VAL A 292 30.41 -23.27 -16.98
N LYS A 293 29.58 -24.11 -17.58
CA LYS A 293 28.13 -24.00 -17.57
C LYS A 293 27.52 -25.27 -17.01
N ILE A 294 26.65 -25.13 -16.02
CA ILE A 294 25.85 -26.23 -15.47
C ILE A 294 24.39 -25.89 -15.70
N ALA A 295 23.64 -26.79 -16.31
CA ALA A 295 22.22 -26.58 -16.58
C ALA A 295 21.42 -27.85 -16.23
N GLY A 296 20.22 -27.69 -15.70
CA GLY A 296 19.34 -28.83 -15.47
C GLY A 296 18.20 -28.59 -14.48
N ASP A 297 17.63 -29.70 -14.02
CA ASP A 297 16.51 -29.74 -13.08
C ASP A 297 17.04 -29.81 -11.63
N GLY A 298 17.01 -28.70 -10.90
CA GLY A 298 17.36 -28.65 -9.47
C GLY A 298 17.75 -27.25 -8.98
N ALA A 299 18.08 -27.14 -7.70
CA ALA A 299 18.55 -25.90 -7.07
C ALA A 299 20.06 -25.72 -7.27
N LEU A 300 20.50 -24.52 -7.65
CA LEU A 300 21.92 -24.17 -7.83
C LEU A 300 22.33 -22.95 -6.99
N GLU A 301 21.41 -22.40 -6.19
CA GLU A 301 21.59 -21.11 -5.50
C GLU A 301 22.73 -21.13 -4.48
N ASP A 302 22.90 -22.27 -3.78
CA ASP A 302 23.98 -22.49 -2.81
C ASP A 302 25.19 -23.24 -3.39
N PHE A 303 25.24 -23.43 -4.73
CA PHE A 303 26.34 -24.15 -5.35
C PHE A 303 27.55 -23.25 -5.61
N GLU A 304 28.68 -23.61 -5.03
CA GLU A 304 29.97 -23.01 -5.32
C GLU A 304 30.85 -24.00 -6.08
N PHE A 305 31.31 -23.61 -7.27
CA PHE A 305 32.22 -24.44 -8.03
C PHE A 305 33.60 -24.46 -7.34
N PRO A 306 34.22 -25.65 -7.16
CA PRO A 306 35.55 -25.73 -6.56
C PRO A 306 36.58 -24.97 -7.39
N GLY A 307 37.20 -23.94 -6.80
CA GLY A 307 38.22 -23.13 -7.45
C GLY A 307 39.44 -23.95 -7.92
N PHE A 308 40.27 -23.36 -8.77
CA PHE A 308 41.49 -23.99 -9.26
C PHE A 308 42.71 -23.42 -8.52
N GLU A 309 43.53 -24.32 -7.97
CA GLU A 309 44.81 -23.98 -7.34
C GLU A 309 45.91 -24.74 -8.06
N MET A 310 46.91 -24.01 -8.56
CA MET A 310 47.97 -24.54 -9.40
C MET A 310 49.27 -23.78 -9.12
N ASP A 311 50.40 -24.49 -9.11
CA ASP A 311 51.71 -23.85 -8.90
C ASP A 311 52.12 -23.05 -10.14
N GLY A 312 52.67 -21.85 -9.92
CA GLY A 312 53.13 -20.97 -11.00
C GLY A 312 52.05 -20.39 -11.93
N VAL A 313 50.76 -20.64 -11.68
CA VAL A 313 49.63 -20.11 -12.46
C VAL A 313 48.77 -19.20 -11.59
N THR A 314 48.52 -17.97 -12.05
CA THR A 314 47.58 -17.06 -11.37
C THR A 314 46.17 -17.30 -11.89
N VAL A 315 45.24 -17.60 -10.99
CA VAL A 315 43.84 -17.88 -11.33
C VAL A 315 42.95 -16.77 -10.80
N TYR A 316 42.12 -16.21 -11.66
CA TYR A 316 41.02 -15.32 -11.32
C TYR A 316 39.70 -15.99 -11.64
N SER A 317 38.67 -15.73 -10.85
CA SER A 317 37.30 -16.21 -11.10
C SER A 317 36.33 -15.06 -10.96
N ASP A 318 35.36 -15.00 -11.86
CA ASP A 318 34.21 -14.13 -11.70
C ASP A 318 33.20 -14.76 -10.72
N ASP A 319 32.33 -13.92 -10.15
CA ASP A 319 31.15 -14.40 -9.43
C ASP A 319 30.26 -15.21 -10.38
N ALA A 320 29.61 -16.25 -9.85
CA ALA A 320 28.75 -17.10 -10.66
C ALA A 320 27.45 -16.38 -11.04
N GLU A 321 27.07 -16.46 -12.31
CA GLU A 321 25.75 -16.05 -12.77
C GLU A 321 24.79 -17.24 -12.67
N ILE A 322 23.78 -17.12 -11.79
CA ILE A 322 22.74 -18.13 -11.56
C ILE A 322 21.41 -17.61 -12.11
N ARG A 323 20.73 -18.42 -12.89
CA ARG A 323 19.39 -18.12 -13.42
C ARG A 323 18.48 -19.31 -13.21
N THR A 324 17.45 -19.12 -12.39
CA THR A 324 16.43 -20.14 -12.15
C THR A 324 15.12 -19.73 -12.82
N THR A 325 14.58 -20.62 -13.65
CA THR A 325 13.34 -20.42 -14.40
C THR A 325 12.39 -21.59 -14.17
N VAL A 326 11.09 -21.34 -14.37
CA VAL A 326 10.06 -22.37 -14.27
C VAL A 326 9.44 -22.58 -15.63
N ASP A 327 9.59 -23.80 -16.16
CA ASP A 327 8.94 -24.26 -17.37
C ASP A 327 7.83 -25.26 -16.99
N GLY A 328 6.59 -24.77 -16.90
CA GLY A 328 5.46 -25.52 -16.36
C GLY A 328 5.64 -25.86 -14.87
N ASN A 329 5.95 -27.12 -14.58
CA ASN A 329 6.24 -27.66 -13.25
C ASN A 329 7.72 -28.07 -13.08
N HIS A 330 8.57 -27.79 -14.07
CA HIS A 330 9.98 -28.11 -14.05
C HIS A 330 10.78 -26.85 -13.72
N ILE A 331 11.63 -26.96 -12.70
CA ILE A 331 12.59 -25.92 -12.33
C ILE A 331 13.82 -26.14 -13.22
N LYS A 332 14.16 -25.16 -14.05
CA LYS A 332 15.37 -25.16 -14.87
C LYS A 332 16.32 -24.12 -14.33
N SER A 333 17.47 -24.58 -13.87
CA SER A 333 18.51 -23.72 -13.31
C SER A 333 19.73 -23.77 -14.19
N GLU A 334 20.28 -22.60 -14.47
CA GLU A 334 21.52 -22.40 -15.23
C GLU A 334 22.53 -21.69 -14.33
N TYR A 335 23.75 -22.21 -14.30
CA TYR A 335 24.89 -21.67 -13.58
C TYR A 335 26.02 -21.45 -14.58
N THR A 336 26.57 -20.25 -14.64
CA THR A 336 27.72 -19.92 -15.47
C THR A 336 28.81 -19.27 -14.61
N GLN A 337 30.02 -19.83 -14.65
CA GLN A 337 31.19 -19.21 -14.04
C GLN A 337 32.38 -19.20 -15.01
N LYS A 338 33.16 -18.13 -14.95
CA LYS A 338 34.35 -17.93 -15.78
C LYS A 338 35.60 -17.88 -14.92
N PHE A 339 36.64 -18.55 -15.39
CA PHE A 339 37.96 -18.57 -14.77
C PHE A 339 39.00 -18.10 -15.78
N ALA A 340 39.89 -17.19 -15.36
CA ALA A 340 41.01 -16.72 -16.16
C ALA A 340 42.33 -17.24 -15.56
N PHE A 341 43.09 -17.97 -16.37
CA PHE A 341 44.38 -18.55 -16.02
C PHE A 341 45.49 -17.77 -16.71
N ILE A 342 46.49 -17.31 -15.94
CA ILE A 342 47.64 -16.56 -16.46
C ILE A 342 48.91 -17.28 -16.03
N SER A 343 49.74 -17.66 -17.01
CA SER A 343 51.03 -18.31 -16.79
C SER A 343 52.08 -17.84 -17.80
N GLY A 344 53.35 -17.95 -17.41
CA GLY A 344 54.51 -17.77 -18.28
C GLY A 344 55.08 -19.08 -18.86
N HIS A 345 54.53 -20.23 -18.47
CA HIS A 345 54.97 -21.56 -18.89
C HIS A 345 53.77 -22.47 -19.15
N ASP A 346 53.98 -23.59 -19.84
CA ASP A 346 52.95 -24.59 -20.11
C ASP A 346 52.31 -25.09 -18.82
N PHE A 347 51.00 -25.24 -18.83
CA PHE A 347 50.25 -25.68 -17.66
C PHE A 347 49.05 -26.55 -18.06
N THR A 348 48.59 -27.37 -17.11
CA THR A 348 47.45 -28.27 -17.29
C THR A 348 46.35 -27.91 -16.30
N ILE A 349 45.21 -27.44 -16.80
CA ILE A 349 44.02 -27.21 -15.97
C ILE A 349 43.48 -28.59 -15.55
N PRO A 350 43.45 -28.94 -14.25
CA PRO A 350 43.09 -30.27 -13.80
C PRO A 350 41.60 -30.56 -14.02
N ALA A 351 41.27 -31.82 -14.28
CA ALA A 351 39.89 -32.26 -14.35
C ALA A 351 39.17 -32.04 -13.00
N ARG A 352 37.89 -31.64 -13.05
CA ARG A 352 37.03 -31.48 -11.87
C ARG A 352 35.83 -32.40 -11.98
N ARG A 353 35.44 -33.00 -10.85
CA ARG A 353 34.29 -33.89 -10.75
C ARG A 353 33.32 -33.36 -9.70
N ILE A 354 32.06 -33.24 -10.08
CA ILE A 354 30.96 -32.79 -9.21
C ILE A 354 29.96 -33.93 -9.09
N SER A 355 29.52 -34.22 -7.87
CA SER A 355 28.54 -35.26 -7.59
C SER A 355 27.12 -34.69 -7.54
N ALA A 356 26.21 -35.24 -8.33
CA ALA A 356 24.80 -34.85 -8.37
C ALA A 356 23.91 -36.04 -8.00
N TYR A 357 23.11 -35.90 -6.95
CA TYR A 357 22.14 -36.91 -6.55
C TYR A 357 20.80 -36.70 -7.26
N ASP A 358 20.43 -37.62 -8.16
CA ASP A 358 19.15 -37.57 -8.86
C ASP A 358 18.06 -38.23 -7.99
N THR A 359 17.12 -37.42 -7.49
CA THR A 359 16.07 -37.84 -6.55
C THR A 359 15.06 -38.81 -7.16
N LYS A 360 14.89 -38.80 -8.49
CA LYS A 360 14.01 -39.73 -9.21
C LYS A 360 14.64 -41.10 -9.35
N SER A 361 15.91 -41.15 -9.75
CA SER A 361 16.64 -42.42 -9.91
C SER A 361 17.22 -42.97 -8.61
N LYS A 362 17.32 -42.14 -7.56
CA LYS A 362 17.98 -42.44 -6.28
C LYS A 362 19.45 -42.84 -6.44
N THR A 363 20.11 -42.36 -7.50
CA THR A 363 21.53 -42.62 -7.79
C THR A 363 22.33 -41.34 -7.85
N VAL A 364 23.62 -41.45 -7.56
CA VAL A 364 24.58 -40.34 -7.73
C VAL A 364 25.20 -40.44 -9.11
N LYS A 365 25.10 -39.36 -9.88
CA LYS A 365 25.80 -39.17 -11.15
C LYS A 365 26.96 -38.21 -10.95
N TYR A 366 28.00 -38.35 -11.76
CA TYR A 366 29.17 -37.48 -11.73
C TYR A 366 29.21 -36.64 -12.99
N LEU A 367 29.35 -35.33 -12.80
CA LEU A 367 29.56 -34.35 -13.86
C LEU A 367 31.06 -34.06 -13.91
N GLU A 368 31.65 -34.08 -15.09
CA GLU A 368 33.10 -33.95 -15.26
C GLU A 368 33.44 -32.77 -16.16
N VAL A 369 34.32 -31.90 -15.65
CA VAL A 369 35.08 -30.95 -16.46
C VAL A 369 36.39 -31.65 -16.83
N PRO A 370 36.68 -31.85 -18.13
CA PRO A 370 37.90 -32.54 -18.55
C PRO A 370 39.16 -31.72 -18.23
N SER A 371 40.30 -32.40 -18.24
CA SER A 371 41.60 -31.74 -18.13
C SER A 371 41.92 -31.01 -19.44
N TYR A 372 42.54 -29.84 -19.34
CA TYR A 372 42.97 -29.07 -20.52
C TYR A 372 44.46 -28.74 -20.44
N ASP A 373 45.21 -29.19 -21.44
CA ASP A 373 46.61 -28.79 -21.61
C ASP A 373 46.69 -27.49 -22.40
N VAL A 374 47.42 -26.52 -21.86
CA VAL A 374 47.63 -25.20 -22.47
C VAL A 374 49.12 -24.99 -22.73
N HIS A 375 49.45 -24.76 -24.00
CA HIS A 375 50.81 -24.44 -24.42
C HIS A 375 51.03 -22.92 -24.42
N VAL A 376 52.13 -22.49 -23.82
CA VAL A 376 52.48 -21.08 -23.67
C VAL A 376 53.70 -20.76 -24.54
N GLU A 377 53.45 -20.08 -25.65
CA GLU A 377 54.47 -19.61 -26.56
C GLU A 377 55.38 -18.58 -25.89
N GLY A 378 56.69 -18.83 -25.99
CA GLY A 378 57.72 -18.02 -25.34
C GLY A 378 58.11 -18.52 -23.96
N SER A 379 57.79 -19.77 -23.59
CA SER A 379 58.29 -20.42 -22.38
C SER A 379 59.82 -20.56 -22.44
N GLN A 380 60.52 -19.52 -21.96
CA GLN A 380 61.91 -19.71 -21.57
C GLN A 380 61.91 -20.56 -20.31
N ALA A 381 62.45 -21.78 -20.43
CA ALA A 381 62.66 -22.68 -19.31
C ALA A 381 63.33 -21.92 -18.15
N PHE A 382 62.62 -21.81 -17.03
CA PHE A 382 63.17 -21.21 -15.82
C PHE A 382 64.25 -22.14 -15.26
N VAL A 383 65.52 -21.77 -15.48
CA VAL A 383 66.63 -22.27 -14.68
C VAL A 383 66.44 -21.68 -13.28
N ALA A 384 66.26 -22.56 -12.30
CA ALA A 384 66.12 -22.20 -10.89
C ALA A 384 67.30 -21.32 -10.43
N GLN A 385 67.01 -20.10 -10.00
CA GLN A 385 67.98 -19.25 -9.30
C GLN A 385 67.56 -19.03 -7.85
N LYS A 386 68.49 -19.36 -6.95
CA LYS A 386 68.40 -19.29 -5.48
C LYS A 386 67.99 -17.89 -4.98
N PRO A 387 67.28 -17.79 -3.84
CA PRO A 387 66.74 -16.53 -3.34
C PRO A 387 67.84 -15.67 -2.69
N GLN A 388 67.96 -14.42 -3.12
CA GLN A 388 68.65 -13.36 -2.38
C GLN A 388 67.62 -12.48 -1.66
N ARG A 389 67.82 -12.37 -0.34
CA ARG A 389 67.11 -11.46 0.57
C ARG A 389 67.32 -10.01 0.13
N GLY A 390 66.21 -9.31 -0.10
CA GLY A 390 66.16 -7.86 -0.31
C GLY A 390 65.00 -7.27 0.49
N SER A 391 65.34 -6.30 1.33
CA SER A 391 64.56 -5.61 2.35
C SER A 391 63.13 -5.20 1.97
N ALA A 392 62.23 -5.35 2.94
CA ALA A 392 60.93 -4.72 2.99
C ALA A 392 61.06 -3.19 2.87
N ALA A 393 60.33 -2.60 1.92
CA ALA A 393 60.06 -1.18 1.85
C ALA A 393 58.54 -1.00 1.78
N ALA A 394 58.00 -0.34 2.81
CA ALA A 394 56.58 -0.05 2.97
C ALA A 394 56.05 0.78 1.79
N GLY A 395 55.23 0.15 0.95
CA GLY A 395 54.40 0.83 -0.04
C GLY A 395 53.30 1.62 0.65
N LYS A 396 53.38 2.95 0.54
CA LYS A 396 52.34 3.89 0.97
C LYS A 396 51.07 3.62 0.16
N VAL A 397 50.02 3.19 0.87
CA VAL A 397 48.65 3.11 0.35
C VAL A 397 48.14 4.54 0.15
N HIS A 398 47.84 4.92 -1.09
CA HIS A 398 47.02 6.09 -1.39
C HIS A 398 45.55 5.72 -1.17
N SER A 399 45.06 5.84 0.07
CA SER A 399 43.62 5.88 0.36
C SER A 399 43.16 7.33 0.33
N ASN A 400 42.82 7.84 -0.85
CA ASN A 400 42.24 9.17 -1.00
C ASN A 400 40.77 9.05 -1.41
N LEU A 401 39.91 8.84 -0.41
CA LEU A 401 38.48 9.17 -0.48
C LEU A 401 38.12 9.84 0.86
N LYS A 402 38.47 11.12 0.99
CA LYS A 402 37.85 12.02 1.96
C LYS A 402 36.40 12.20 1.56
N ILE A 403 35.51 11.46 2.19
CA ILE A 403 34.09 11.82 2.27
C ILE A 403 33.99 12.88 3.37
N PRO A 404 33.53 14.11 3.09
CA PRO A 404 33.25 15.06 4.15
C PRO A 404 32.02 14.58 4.93
N GLN A 405 32.27 14.04 6.11
CA GLN A 405 31.28 13.73 7.12
C GLN A 405 30.75 15.06 7.68
N LYS A 406 29.68 15.59 7.08
CA LYS A 406 28.92 16.69 7.66
C LYS A 406 27.92 16.08 8.64
N SER A 407 28.27 16.18 9.92
CA SER A 407 27.39 15.90 11.06
C SER A 407 26.05 16.59 10.87
N MET A 408 24.97 15.83 11.01
CA MET A 408 23.59 16.31 10.91
C MET A 408 23.04 16.53 12.33
N LEU A 409 23.73 17.37 13.09
CA LEU A 409 23.37 17.85 14.43
C LEU A 409 24.13 19.16 14.59
N ASP A 410 23.48 20.25 14.16
CA ASP A 410 23.70 21.67 14.49
C ASP A 410 23.09 22.52 13.36
N ILE A 411 21.76 22.61 13.34
CA ILE A 411 21.05 23.76 12.78
C ILE A 411 20.06 24.20 13.84
N GLU A 412 20.57 25.02 14.74
CA GLU A 412 19.77 25.86 15.61
C GLU A 412 19.27 27.05 14.79
N GLY A 413 17.95 27.22 14.76
CA GLY A 413 17.23 28.48 14.56
C GLY A 413 17.43 29.25 13.25
N ASN A 414 16.43 29.22 12.38
CA ASN A 414 15.73 30.43 11.91
C ASN A 414 14.63 30.07 10.88
N ASP A 415 13.49 29.55 11.34
CA ASP A 415 12.28 29.47 10.52
C ASP A 415 11.44 30.74 10.75
N ASN A 416 11.73 31.77 9.95
CA ASN A 416 10.77 32.86 9.72
C ASN A 416 9.64 32.33 8.80
N LEU A 417 8.68 31.64 9.40
CA LEU A 417 7.35 31.47 8.79
C LEU A 417 6.51 32.71 9.10
N PRO A 418 5.77 33.26 8.12
CA PRO A 418 5.06 34.52 8.29
C PRO A 418 4.01 34.38 9.39
N GLU A 419 4.12 35.25 10.39
CA GLU A 419 3.13 35.45 11.43
C GLU A 419 1.77 35.72 10.78
N VAL A 420 0.89 34.72 10.78
CA VAL A 420 -0.50 34.89 10.34
C VAL A 420 -1.14 35.82 11.36
N GLN A 421 -1.20 37.10 11.02
CA GLN A 421 -1.97 38.10 11.75
C GLN A 421 -3.39 37.56 11.89
N SER A 422 -3.73 37.14 13.10
CA SER A 422 -5.07 36.69 13.44
C SER A 422 -6.01 37.87 13.21
N VAL A 423 -6.77 37.81 12.13
CA VAL A 423 -7.82 38.78 11.83
C VAL A 423 -8.76 38.78 13.05
N PRO A 424 -8.83 39.86 13.85
CA PRO A 424 -9.65 39.87 15.06
C PRO A 424 -11.07 39.47 14.69
N TRP A 425 -11.62 38.47 15.39
CA TRP A 425 -12.95 37.90 15.18
C TRP A 425 -14.07 38.96 15.03
N ARG A 426 -13.85 40.17 15.56
CA ARG A 426 -14.70 41.35 15.36
C ARG A 426 -14.88 41.75 13.89
N MET A 427 -13.85 41.59 13.04
CA MET A 427 -13.96 41.83 11.60
C MET A 427 -14.80 40.77 10.89
N ILE A 428 -14.75 39.51 11.35
CA ILE A 428 -15.60 38.43 10.81
C ILE A 428 -17.07 38.69 11.19
N VAL A 429 -17.32 39.12 12.42
CA VAL A 429 -18.67 39.51 12.87
C VAL A 429 -19.17 40.74 12.11
N LEU A 430 -18.32 41.75 11.91
CA LEU A 430 -18.65 42.93 11.10
C LEU A 430 -18.97 42.57 9.65
N ALA A 431 -18.19 41.69 9.02
CA ALA A 431 -18.44 41.21 7.67
C ALA A 431 -19.75 40.41 7.59
N PHE A 432 -20.07 39.60 8.59
CA PHE A 432 -21.32 38.84 8.65
C PHE A 432 -22.54 39.76 8.82
N VAL A 433 -22.46 40.76 9.70
CA VAL A 433 -23.53 41.75 9.90
C VAL A 433 -23.70 42.63 8.66
N ALA A 434 -22.59 43.04 8.01
CA ALA A 434 -22.62 43.77 6.75
C ALA A 434 -23.25 42.93 5.62
N GLY A 435 -22.95 41.63 5.56
CA GLY A 435 -23.57 40.69 4.62
C GLY A 435 -25.07 40.53 4.83
N LEU A 436 -25.53 40.44 6.09
CA LEU A 436 -26.96 40.40 6.41
C LEU A 436 -27.67 41.71 6.06
N LEU A 437 -27.05 42.86 6.31
CA LEU A 437 -27.56 44.18 5.91
C LEU A 437 -27.64 44.32 4.40
N ALA A 438 -26.61 43.88 3.67
CA ALA A 438 -26.59 43.86 2.21
C ALA A 438 -27.67 42.93 1.65
N MET A 439 -27.87 41.74 2.24
CA MET A 439 -28.94 40.82 1.85
C MET A 439 -30.33 41.41 2.10
N TYR A 440 -30.54 42.07 3.23
CA TYR A 440 -31.80 42.75 3.54
C TYR A 440 -32.08 43.91 2.58
N LEU A 441 -31.07 44.75 2.29
CA LEU A 441 -31.16 45.82 1.29
C LEU A 441 -31.43 45.26 -0.11
N PHE A 442 -30.77 44.18 -0.49
CA PHE A 442 -30.96 43.51 -1.78
C PHE A 442 -32.36 42.90 -1.90
N GLN A 443 -32.89 42.28 -0.85
CA GLN A 443 -34.27 41.80 -0.81
C GLN A 443 -35.28 42.94 -0.86
N TYR A 444 -35.00 44.07 -0.21
CA TYR A 444 -35.84 45.27 -0.27
C TYR A 444 -35.85 45.88 -1.69
N LEU A 445 -34.69 46.00 -2.34
CA LEU A 445 -34.54 46.42 -3.74
C LEU A 445 -35.22 45.45 -4.73
N LEU A 446 -35.10 44.14 -4.50
CA LEU A 446 -35.82 43.12 -5.27
C LEU A 446 -37.33 43.18 -5.07
N SER A 447 -37.81 43.52 -3.87
CA SER A 447 -39.24 43.70 -3.58
C SER A 447 -39.81 44.92 -4.31
N ILE A 448 -39.05 46.01 -4.43
CA ILE A 448 -39.42 47.19 -5.21
C ILE A 448 -39.46 46.87 -6.72
N LYS A 449 -38.51 46.07 -7.23
CA LYS A 449 -38.55 45.59 -8.64
C LYS A 449 -39.63 44.52 -8.89
N ARG A 450 -39.96 43.67 -7.91
CA ARG A 450 -41.04 42.65 -8.02
C ARG A 450 -42.44 43.26 -7.96
N LYS A 451 -42.63 44.44 -7.36
CA LYS A 451 -43.89 45.18 -7.47
C LYS A 451 -44.13 45.85 -8.83
N ARG A 452 -43.16 45.85 -9.75
CA ARG A 452 -43.31 46.39 -11.13
C ARG A 452 -43.56 45.34 -12.23
N LYS A 453 -43.66 44.05 -11.91
CA LYS A 453 -44.07 43.00 -12.85
C LYS A 453 -45.32 42.28 -12.33
N ARG A 454 -46.49 42.88 -12.55
CA ARG A 454 -47.78 42.17 -12.45
C ARG A 454 -48.72 42.68 -13.54
N SER A 455 -49.38 41.73 -14.20
CA SER A 455 -50.35 41.82 -15.31
C SER A 455 -49.78 41.78 -16.75
N THR A 456 -49.28 40.62 -17.18
CA THR A 456 -49.40 40.23 -18.60
C THR A 456 -50.60 39.28 -18.65
N ILE A 457 -51.72 39.74 -19.19
CA ILE A 457 -52.90 38.90 -19.44
C ILE A 457 -52.49 37.82 -20.44
N ARG A 458 -52.86 36.56 -20.21
CA ARG A 458 -52.51 35.46 -21.11
C ARG A 458 -53.35 35.56 -22.39
N GLU A 459 -52.71 35.43 -23.55
CA GLU A 459 -53.36 35.54 -24.87
C GLU A 459 -54.54 34.56 -25.03
N ASP A 460 -54.50 33.39 -24.36
CA ASP A 460 -55.61 32.43 -24.32
C ASP A 460 -56.86 32.94 -23.56
N GLU A 461 -56.66 33.63 -22.43
CA GLU A 461 -57.74 34.21 -21.63
C GLU A 461 -58.37 35.39 -22.37
N ALA A 462 -57.53 36.19 -23.03
CA ALA A 462 -57.97 37.29 -23.87
C ALA A 462 -58.86 36.83 -25.04
N LEU A 463 -58.52 35.71 -25.65
CA LEU A 463 -59.28 35.15 -26.76
C LEU A 463 -60.64 34.63 -26.30
N GLN A 464 -60.75 34.04 -25.10
CA GLN A 464 -62.05 33.64 -24.54
C GLN A 464 -62.96 34.82 -24.24
N ILE A 465 -62.41 35.93 -23.75
CA ILE A 465 -63.18 37.13 -23.41
C ILE A 465 -63.65 37.84 -24.68
N LEU A 466 -62.83 37.91 -25.72
CA LEU A 466 -63.12 38.71 -26.91
C LEU A 466 -63.90 37.94 -28.00
N TYR A 467 -63.85 36.61 -28.02
CA TYR A 467 -64.52 35.78 -29.04
C TYR A 467 -66.03 35.99 -29.13
N PRO A 468 -66.80 36.13 -28.03
CA PRO A 468 -68.24 36.40 -28.10
C PRO A 468 -68.58 37.78 -28.69
N HIS A 469 -67.61 38.71 -28.72
CA HIS A 469 -67.79 40.12 -29.11
C HIS A 469 -67.18 40.45 -30.48
N THR A 470 -66.83 39.44 -31.28
CA THR A 470 -66.24 39.63 -32.62
C THR A 470 -67.12 40.48 -33.53
N ASN A 471 -68.44 40.36 -33.40
CA ASN A 471 -69.39 41.10 -34.24
C ASN A 471 -69.69 42.52 -33.73
N THR A 472 -69.09 42.94 -32.60
CA THR A 472 -69.40 44.22 -31.96
C THR A 472 -68.55 45.38 -32.48
N SER A 473 -67.31 45.11 -32.89
CA SER A 473 -66.51 46.11 -33.59
C SER A 473 -65.41 45.45 -34.41
N LYS A 474 -65.05 46.07 -35.53
CA LYS A 474 -63.95 45.63 -36.40
C LYS A 474 -62.62 45.48 -35.64
N ALA A 475 -62.38 46.33 -34.64
CA ALA A 475 -61.17 46.27 -33.82
C ALA A 475 -61.10 45.02 -32.93
N VAL A 476 -62.24 44.47 -32.50
CA VAL A 476 -62.29 43.22 -31.71
C VAL A 476 -62.10 42.03 -32.64
N GLU A 477 -62.73 42.05 -33.82
CA GLU A 477 -62.59 41.01 -34.84
C GLU A 477 -61.13 40.84 -35.29
N ASP A 478 -60.45 41.94 -35.63
CA ASP A 478 -59.05 41.94 -36.04
C ASP A 478 -58.15 41.43 -34.90
N MET A 479 -58.42 41.83 -33.66
CA MET A 479 -57.67 41.37 -32.48
C MET A 479 -57.85 39.86 -32.22
N VAL A 480 -59.07 39.35 -32.34
CA VAL A 480 -59.37 37.91 -32.20
C VAL A 480 -58.69 37.12 -33.32
N ARG A 481 -58.71 37.62 -34.56
CA ARG A 481 -58.03 36.98 -35.70
C ARG A 481 -56.51 36.90 -35.49
N MET A 482 -55.89 37.97 -35.01
CA MET A 482 -54.46 37.99 -34.69
C MET A 482 -54.12 37.02 -33.55
N LEU A 483 -54.94 36.96 -32.49
CA LEU A 483 -54.78 36.02 -31.38
C LEU A 483 -54.91 34.56 -31.86
N TYR A 484 -55.87 34.26 -32.75
CA TYR A 484 -56.06 32.91 -33.31
C TYR A 484 -54.90 32.49 -34.22
N ALA A 485 -54.45 33.37 -35.11
CA ALA A 485 -53.36 33.07 -36.03
C ALA A 485 -52.05 32.81 -35.26
N LYS A 486 -51.78 33.60 -34.22
CA LYS A 486 -50.64 33.39 -33.33
C LYS A 486 -50.74 32.09 -32.53
N LYS A 487 -51.94 31.74 -32.04
CA LYS A 487 -52.20 30.47 -31.34
C LYS A 487 -51.99 29.25 -32.25
N ASN A 488 -52.32 29.38 -33.52
CA ASN A 488 -52.13 28.33 -34.52
C ASN A 488 -50.68 28.25 -35.07
N GLY A 489 -49.74 29.00 -34.49
CA GLY A 489 -48.31 28.83 -34.72
C GLY A 489 -47.66 29.89 -35.62
N ASP A 490 -48.40 30.93 -36.05
CA ASP A 490 -47.81 32.03 -36.80
C ASP A 490 -47.07 33.00 -35.86
N LYS A 491 -45.74 32.86 -35.83
CA LYS A 491 -44.85 33.65 -34.97
C LYS A 491 -44.56 35.05 -35.53
N SER A 492 -45.04 35.37 -36.73
CA SER A 492 -44.80 36.68 -37.36
C SER A 492 -45.74 37.79 -36.88
N ILE A 493 -46.80 37.43 -36.14
CA ILE A 493 -47.84 38.35 -35.68
C ILE A 493 -47.48 38.92 -34.31
N GLU A 494 -47.22 40.23 -34.26
CA GLU A 494 -47.05 40.99 -33.02
C GLU A 494 -48.39 41.56 -32.56
N ILE A 495 -48.77 41.27 -31.31
CA ILE A 495 -50.03 41.73 -30.73
C ILE A 495 -49.73 42.98 -29.89
N ASP A 496 -50.38 44.10 -30.22
CA ASP A 496 -50.30 45.31 -29.41
C ASP A 496 -50.99 45.09 -28.06
N ARG A 497 -50.18 44.99 -27.01
CA ARG A 497 -50.63 44.70 -25.64
C ARG A 497 -51.46 45.83 -25.04
N THR A 498 -51.28 47.06 -25.51
CA THR A 498 -52.01 48.22 -25.00
C THR A 498 -53.44 48.19 -25.51
N VAL A 499 -53.61 47.96 -26.82
CA VAL A 499 -54.93 47.83 -27.45
C VAL A 499 -55.65 46.60 -26.92
N LEU A 500 -54.95 45.46 -26.79
CA LEU A 500 -55.51 44.23 -26.24
C LEU A 500 -56.07 44.44 -24.83
N LYS A 501 -55.34 45.17 -23.97
CA LYS A 501 -55.79 45.46 -22.60
C LYS A 501 -57.04 46.34 -22.58
N ILE A 502 -57.12 47.36 -23.42
CA ILE A 502 -58.30 48.24 -23.53
C ILE A 502 -59.53 47.44 -23.99
N LEU A 503 -59.37 46.55 -24.97
CA LEU A 503 -60.47 45.71 -25.44
C LEU A 503 -60.94 44.74 -24.36
N ILE A 504 -60.02 44.11 -23.62
CA ILE A 504 -60.39 43.21 -22.52
C ILE A 504 -61.05 43.97 -21.37
N GLU A 505 -60.59 45.17 -21.01
CA GLU A 505 -61.25 45.97 -19.96
C GLU A 505 -62.65 46.43 -20.39
N LYS A 506 -62.87 46.66 -21.69
CA LYS A 506 -64.18 47.07 -22.22
C LYS A 506 -65.20 45.93 -22.34
N TYR A 507 -64.74 44.71 -22.63
CA TYR A 507 -65.60 43.55 -22.93
C TYR A 507 -65.48 42.40 -21.91
N GLY A 508 -64.64 42.54 -20.88
CA GLY A 508 -64.33 41.51 -19.89
C GLY A 508 -65.03 41.64 -18.54
N THR A 509 -66.11 42.43 -18.45
CA THR A 509 -66.98 42.56 -17.27
C THR A 509 -68.37 42.04 -17.54
#